data_AF-A0A426JUQ3-F1
#
_entry.id   AF-A0A426JUQ3-F1
#
_cell.length_a   1.000
_cell.length_b   1.000
_cell.length_c   1.000
_cell.angle_alpha   90.00
_cell.angle_beta   90.00
_cell.angle_gamma   90.00
#
_symmetry.space_group_name_H-M   'P 1'
#
loop_
_entity.id
_entity.type
_entity.pdbx_description
1 polymer ?
#
loop_
_entity_poly.entity_id
_entity_poly.type
_entity_poly.pdbx_seq_one_letter_code
_entity_poly.pdbx_strand_id
1 'polypeptide(L)'
;MSQKYSEENIPKSCQEIAHYSDKMQYGEASFWERLKLKMHISYCERCKKYNSKNSLLTNIFKKKDYKVLDIKDLEEIKEKVNSDY
;
A
#
# COMPACT_ATOMS: atom_id res chain seq x y z
N MET A 1 27.32 5.24 -0.40
CA MET A 1 26.58 6.50 -0.64
C MET A 1 25.10 6.25 -0.38
N SER A 2 24.71 6.38 0.88
CA SER A 2 23.33 6.17 1.34
C SER A 2 22.65 7.53 1.34
N GLN A 3 21.99 7.90 0.24
CA GLN A 3 21.21 9.14 0.22
C GLN A 3 19.94 8.93 1.07
N LYS A 4 19.96 9.56 2.26
CA LYS A 4 18.84 9.81 3.15
C LYS A 4 17.71 10.47 2.34
N TYR A 5 16.57 9.82 2.21
CA TYR A 5 15.36 10.41 1.64
C TYR A 5 14.69 11.24 2.74
N SER A 6 14.86 12.56 2.72
CA SER A 6 14.03 13.50 3.46
C SER A 6 12.82 13.90 2.60
N GLU A 7 11.64 14.02 3.21
CA GLU A 7 10.33 14.24 2.58
C GLU A 7 10.21 15.55 1.77
N GLU A 8 11.21 16.43 1.86
CA GLU A 8 11.22 17.81 1.35
C GLU A 8 11.55 17.96 -0.16
N ASN A 9 11.88 16.87 -0.88
CA ASN A 9 12.28 16.92 -2.31
C ASN A 9 11.47 15.97 -3.21
N ILE A 10 10.16 15.85 -2.97
CA ILE A 10 9.24 15.07 -3.80
C ILE A 10 8.46 16.03 -4.71
N PRO A 11 8.54 15.87 -6.06
CA PRO A 11 7.75 16.68 -6.98
C PRO A 11 6.26 16.56 -6.67
N LYS A 12 5.50 17.68 -6.77
CA LYS A 12 4.05 17.70 -6.51
C LYS A 12 3.29 16.63 -7.29
N SER A 13 3.68 16.40 -8.55
CA SER A 13 3.10 15.35 -9.39
C SER A 13 3.31 13.94 -8.84
N CYS A 14 4.43 13.67 -8.17
CA CYS A 14 4.66 12.39 -7.49
C CYS A 14 3.82 12.25 -6.20
N GLN A 15 3.55 13.36 -5.50
CA GLN A 15 2.68 13.38 -4.31
C GLN A 15 1.22 13.09 -4.70
N GLU A 16 0.72 13.71 -5.77
CA GLU A 16 -0.63 13.41 -6.29
C GLU A 16 -0.79 11.94 -6.70
N ILE A 17 0.26 11.38 -7.29
CA ILE A 17 0.32 9.98 -7.71
C ILE A 17 0.34 9.03 -6.52
N ALA A 18 0.94 9.41 -5.40
CA ALA A 18 0.83 8.65 -4.15
C ALA A 18 -0.63 8.56 -3.70
N HIS A 19 -1.34 9.70 -3.67
CA HIS A 19 -2.76 9.74 -3.32
C HIS A 19 -3.64 8.89 -4.25
N TYR A 20 -3.39 8.91 -5.57
CA TYR A 20 -4.09 8.03 -6.51
C TYR A 20 -3.73 6.55 -6.31
N SER A 21 -2.51 6.24 -5.88
CA SER A 21 -2.10 4.88 -5.54
C SER A 21 -2.87 4.35 -4.33
N ASP A 22 -3.06 5.18 -3.30
CA ASP A 22 -3.88 4.82 -2.13
C ASP A 22 -5.33 4.54 -2.54
N LYS A 23 -5.95 5.46 -3.28
CA LYS A 23 -7.30 5.24 -3.83
C LYS A 23 -7.40 3.96 -4.65
N MET A 24 -6.34 3.62 -5.41
CA MET A 24 -6.33 2.39 -6.20
C MET A 24 -6.25 1.13 -5.31
N GLN A 25 -5.52 1.18 -4.20
CA GLN A 25 -5.43 0.07 -3.24
C GLN A 25 -6.77 -0.21 -2.55
N TYR A 26 -7.52 0.84 -2.21
CA TYR A 26 -8.84 0.72 -1.57
C TYR A 26 -10.02 0.60 -2.54
N GLY A 27 -9.76 0.59 -3.86
CA GLY A 27 -10.80 0.42 -4.88
C GLY A 27 -11.59 1.68 -5.22
N GLU A 28 -11.23 2.83 -4.63
CA GLU A 28 -11.89 4.13 -4.81
C GLU A 28 -11.38 4.90 -6.04
N ALA A 29 -10.33 4.41 -6.70
CA ALA A 29 -9.76 5.08 -7.87
C ALA A 29 -10.64 4.94 -9.12
N SER A 30 -10.97 6.08 -9.71
CA SER A 30 -11.63 6.22 -11.00
C SER A 30 -10.74 5.70 -12.14
N PHE A 31 -11.36 5.32 -13.27
CA PHE A 31 -10.63 4.83 -14.45
C PHE A 31 -9.56 5.81 -14.94
N TRP A 32 -9.88 7.11 -14.97
CA TRP A 32 -8.94 8.17 -15.38
C TRP A 32 -7.77 8.35 -14.41
N GLU A 33 -8.00 8.21 -13.10
CA GLU A 33 -6.94 8.28 -12.09
C GLU A 33 -5.96 7.10 -12.26
N ARG A 34 -6.48 5.90 -12.54
CA ARG A 34 -5.67 4.72 -12.83
C ARG A 34 -4.81 4.89 -14.10
N LEU A 35 -5.37 5.50 -15.14
CA LEU A 35 -4.62 5.76 -16.38
C LEU A 35 -3.50 6.79 -16.15
N LYS A 36 -3.79 7.90 -15.46
CA LYS A 36 -2.79 8.90 -15.06
C LYS A 36 -1.68 8.29 -14.21
N LEU A 37 -2.04 7.43 -13.26
CA LEU A 37 -1.11 6.69 -12.42
C LEU A 37 -0.13 5.85 -13.26
N LYS A 38 -0.66 5.05 -14.20
CA LYS A 38 0.16 4.20 -15.08
C LYS A 38 1.08 5.01 -15.99
N MET A 39 0.59 6.12 -16.53
CA MET A 39 1.40 7.04 -17.34
C MET A 39 2.52 7.67 -16.51
N HIS A 40 2.24 8.12 -15.28
CA HIS A 40 3.29 8.67 -14.41
C HIS A 40 4.36 7.65 -14.03
N ILE A 41 3.92 6.44 -13.69
CA ILE A 41 4.82 5.34 -13.34
C ILE A 41 5.70 4.94 -14.53
N SER A 42 5.23 5.06 -15.78
CA SER A 42 6.03 4.69 -16.94
C SER A 42 7.21 5.64 -17.18
N TYR A 43 7.05 6.95 -16.92
CA TYR A 43 8.12 7.93 -17.12
C TYR A 43 8.91 8.27 -15.85
N CYS A 44 8.34 8.07 -14.66
CA CYS A 44 8.99 8.40 -13.39
C CYS A 44 9.56 7.15 -12.73
N GLU A 45 10.87 6.95 -12.86
CA GLU A 45 11.61 5.81 -12.27
C GLU A 45 11.44 5.71 -10.74
N ARG A 46 11.24 6.85 -10.05
CA ARG A 46 10.96 6.86 -8.60
C ARG A 46 9.61 6.20 -8.29
N CYS A 47 8.55 6.65 -8.96
CA CYS A 47 7.20 6.10 -8.78
C CYS A 47 7.10 4.66 -9.28
N LYS A 48 7.88 4.29 -10.31
CA LYS A 48 8.03 2.90 -10.76
C LYS A 48 8.61 1.98 -9.71
N LYS A 49 9.72 2.39 -9.08
CA LYS A 49 10.33 1.62 -7.97
C LYS A 49 9.38 1.50 -6.78
N TYR A 50 8.69 2.59 -6.42
CA TYR A 50 7.70 2.58 -5.35
C TYR A 50 6.53 1.63 -5.65
N ASN A 51 5.93 1.75 -6.84
CA ASN A 51 4.78 0.94 -7.23
C ASN A 51 5.14 -0.55 -7.38
N SER A 52 6.33 -0.87 -7.91
CA SER A 52 6.82 -2.24 -8.00
C SER A 52 7.01 -2.88 -6.62
N LYS A 53 7.60 -2.15 -5.66
CA LYS A 53 7.73 -2.63 -4.27
C LYS A 53 6.37 -2.84 -3.61
N ASN A 54 5.43 -1.90 -3.77
CA ASN A 54 4.07 -2.04 -3.24
C ASN A 54 3.34 -3.23 -3.85
N SER A 55 3.43 -3.42 -5.17
CA SER A 55 2.81 -4.56 -5.85
C SER A 55 3.42 -5.89 -5.40
N LEU A 56 4.74 -5.95 -5.20
CA LEU A 56 5.41 -7.12 -4.64
C LEU A 56 4.93 -7.43 -3.23
N LEU A 57 4.81 -6.40 -2.36
CA LEU A 57 4.27 -6.56 -1.01
C LEU A 57 2.83 -7.09 -1.06
N THR A 58 1.94 -6.46 -1.84
CA THR A 58 0.56 -6.93 -2.02
C THR A 58 0.51 -8.36 -2.57
N ASN A 59 1.40 -8.73 -3.48
CA ASN A 59 1.44 -10.09 -4.03
C ASN A 59 1.94 -11.11 -3.02
N ILE A 60 2.96 -10.80 -2.23
CA ILE A 60 3.37 -11.65 -1.09
C ILE A 60 2.19 -11.80 -0.13
N PHE A 61 1.47 -10.69 0.13
CA PHE A 61 0.27 -10.70 0.96
C PHE A 61 -0.94 -11.43 0.37
N LYS A 62 -1.06 -11.54 -0.94
CA LYS A 62 -2.12 -12.34 -1.56
C LYS A 62 -1.73 -13.81 -1.70
N LYS A 63 -0.43 -14.11 -1.82
CA LYS A 63 0.09 -15.46 -2.04
C LYS A 63 0.35 -16.24 -0.77
N LYS A 64 0.68 -15.55 0.32
CA LYS A 64 0.64 -16.21 1.62
C LYS A 64 -0.82 -16.38 1.97
N ASP A 65 -1.22 -17.64 2.08
CA ASP A 65 -2.45 -18.08 2.74
C ASP A 65 -2.32 -17.71 4.22
N TYR A 66 -2.41 -16.42 4.51
CA TYR A 66 -2.62 -16.00 5.87
C TYR A 66 -3.97 -16.58 6.23
N LYS A 67 -4.01 -17.41 7.26
CA LYS A 67 -5.22 -17.50 8.07
C LYS A 67 -5.48 -16.09 8.56
N VAL A 68 -6.28 -15.34 7.79
CA VAL A 68 -6.94 -14.14 8.26
C VAL A 68 -7.63 -14.61 9.52
N LEU A 69 -7.32 -14.00 10.67
CA LEU A 69 -7.94 -14.42 11.93
C LEU A 69 -9.45 -14.50 11.70
N ASP A 70 -9.99 -15.70 11.88
CA ASP A 70 -11.42 -15.86 11.82
C ASP A 70 -12.02 -15.02 12.96
N ILE A 71 -13.23 -14.52 12.78
CA ILE A 71 -13.89 -13.71 13.81
C ILE A 71 -13.95 -14.48 15.14
N LYS A 72 -14.05 -15.81 15.07
CA LYS A 72 -13.97 -16.71 16.22
C LYS A 72 -12.60 -16.68 16.92
N ASP A 73 -11.51 -16.72 16.15
CA ASP A 73 -10.15 -16.63 16.71
C ASP A 73 -9.93 -15.27 17.40
N LEU A 74 -10.54 -14.20 16.87
CA LEU A 74 -10.48 -12.86 17.45
C LEU A 74 -11.29 -12.74 18.75
N GLU A 75 -12.48 -13.36 18.81
CA GLU A 75 -13.31 -13.41 20.01
C GLU A 75 -12.63 -14.19 21.14
N GLU A 76 -12.01 -15.32 20.82
CA GLU A 76 -11.29 -16.13 21.80
C GLU A 76 -10.07 -15.39 22.37
N ILE A 77 -9.36 -14.62 21.54
CA ILE A 77 -8.25 -13.77 22.00
C ILE A 77 -8.78 -12.62 22.88
N LYS A 78 -9.90 -12.00 22.53
CA LYS A 78 -10.50 -10.94 23.34
C LYS A 78 -10.95 -11.44 24.72
N GLU A 79 -11.52 -12.63 24.81
CA GLU A 79 -11.91 -13.21 26.10
C GLU A 79 -10.69 -13.50 26.98
N LYS A 80 -9.63 -14.10 26.41
CA LYS A 80 -8.39 -14.38 27.15
C LYS A 80 -7.70 -13.11 27.64
N VAL A 81 -7.64 -12.06 26.82
CA VAL A 81 -7.03 -10.78 27.22
C VAL A 81 -7.83 -10.08 28.32
N ASN A 82 -9.15 -10.25 28.37
CA ASN A 82 -9.98 -9.65 29.43
C ASN A 82 -10.04 -10.47 30.72
N SER A 83 -9.64 -11.75 30.72
CA SER A 83 -9.61 -12.57 31.95
C SER A 83 -8.29 -12.51 32.72
N ASP A 84 -7.27 -11.87 32.14
CA ASP A 84 -5.95 -11.64 32.77
C ASP A 84 -5.87 -10.26 33.48
N TYR A 85 -7.01 -9.60 33.71
CA TYR A 85 -7.13 -8.34 34.46
C TYR A 85 -8.16 -8.42 35.60
#